data_AF-A0A3D0FL36-F1
#
_entry.id   AF-A0A3D0FL36-F1
#
_cell.length_a   1.000
_cell.length_b   1.000
_cell.length_c   1.000
_cell.angle_alpha   90.00
_cell.angle_beta   90.00
_cell.angle_gamma   90.00
#
_symmetry.space_group_name_H-M   'P 1'
#
loop_
_entity.id
_entity.type
_entity.pdbx_description
1 polymer ?
#
loop_
_entity_poly.entity_id
_entity_poly.type
_entity_poly.pdbx_seq_one_letter_code
_entity_poly.pdbx_strand_id
1 'polypeptide(L)'
;MFMLMSCSEDSADLRTNTPQGNFEALWNIIDTRYCYFDEKDIDWQGVRDKLQPRADNIRQGDHWALFYLLSDMLDTLRDSHVNLYTPFDMSHYDDRYADYPQCFSSSLIFHDNYLGSDYHIAGGLYYQYLRDSVGYVRYSSMNTAISVANIA
;
A
#
# COMPACT_ATOMS: atom_id res chain seq x y z
N MET A 1 11.16 33.90 20.80
CA MET A 1 10.57 32.83 19.96
C MET A 1 10.34 31.64 20.88
N PHE A 2 9.13 31.48 21.41
CA PHE A 2 8.76 30.32 22.22
C PHE A 2 8.43 29.17 21.27
N MET A 3 9.27 28.13 21.25
CA MET A 3 8.90 26.85 20.63
C MET A 3 7.95 26.14 21.59
N LEU A 4 6.67 26.07 21.23
CA LEU A 4 5.75 25.13 21.85
C LEU A 4 6.06 23.76 21.23
N MET A 5 6.85 22.95 21.93
CA MET A 5 6.82 21.50 21.69
C MET A 5 5.44 21.02 22.18
N SER A 6 4.52 20.85 21.25
CA SER A 6 3.39 19.96 21.46
C SER A 6 3.94 18.55 21.45
N CYS A 7 4.39 18.05 22.61
CA CYS A 7 4.21 16.62 22.86
C CYS A 7 2.70 16.45 22.94
N SER A 8 2.07 16.00 21.86
CA SER A 8 0.95 15.12 22.11
C SER A 8 1.56 14.01 22.95
N GLU A 9 1.18 13.92 24.22
CA GLU A 9 1.09 12.61 24.83
C GLU A 9 0.20 11.85 23.87
N ASP A 10 0.83 11.14 22.93
CA ASP A 10 0.15 10.08 22.25
C ASP A 10 -0.20 9.18 23.43
N SER A 11 -1.44 9.29 23.90
CA SER A 11 -2.11 8.24 24.61
C SER A 11 -2.28 7.09 23.60
N ALA A 12 -1.16 6.60 23.06
CA ALA A 12 -0.91 5.20 22.89
C ALA A 12 -1.10 4.62 24.28
N ASP A 13 -2.38 4.51 24.65
CA ASP A 13 -2.96 3.44 25.43
C ASP A 13 -2.00 2.29 25.25
N LEU A 14 -1.30 1.96 26.34
CA LEU A 14 -0.25 0.97 26.40
C LEU A 14 -0.89 -0.35 26.02
N ARG A 15 -1.09 -0.55 24.71
CA ARG A 15 -1.74 -1.71 24.14
C ARG A 15 -0.82 -2.84 24.51
N THR A 16 -1.27 -3.64 25.45
CA THR A 16 -0.52 -4.76 25.96
C THR A 16 -0.06 -5.56 24.75
N ASN A 17 1.26 -5.74 24.61
CA ASN A 17 1.81 -6.47 23.47
C ASN A 17 1.56 -7.98 23.63
N THR A 18 0.29 -8.35 23.51
CA THR A 18 -0.26 -9.70 23.53
C THR A 18 -1.03 -9.92 22.23
N PRO A 19 -1.30 -11.17 21.83
CA PRO A 19 -2.13 -11.46 20.67
C PRO A 19 -3.49 -10.72 20.69
N GLN A 20 -4.17 -10.70 21.83
CA GLN A 20 -5.46 -10.03 22.01
C GLN A 20 -5.31 -8.50 21.93
N GLY A 21 -4.28 -7.95 22.56
CA GLY A 21 -4.03 -6.50 22.54
C GLY A 21 -3.72 -5.99 21.14
N ASN A 22 -2.91 -6.72 20.36
CA ASN A 22 -2.62 -6.39 18.97
C ASN A 22 -3.85 -6.57 18.06
N PHE A 23 -4.66 -7.61 18.29
CA PHE A 23 -5.92 -7.82 17.59
C PHE A 23 -6.89 -6.65 17.77
N GLU A 24 -7.18 -6.29 19.02
CA GLU A 24 -8.07 -5.15 19.33
C GLU A 24 -7.48 -3.83 18.84
N ALA A 25 -6.16 -3.67 18.90
CA ALA A 25 -5.49 -2.50 18.37
C ALA A 25 -5.72 -2.32 16.87
N LEU A 26 -5.44 -3.36 16.08
CA LEU A 26 -5.62 -3.34 14.64
C LEU A 26 -7.09 -3.12 14.29
N TRP A 27 -8.00 -3.87 14.92
CA TRP A 27 -9.42 -3.76 14.66
C TRP A 27 -9.93 -2.32 14.86
N ASN A 28 -9.56 -1.68 15.98
CA ASN A 28 -9.94 -0.30 16.27
C ASN A 28 -9.31 0.73 15.32
N ILE A 29 -8.06 0.49 14.88
CA ILE A 29 -7.41 1.38 13.89
C ILE A 29 -8.20 1.37 12.59
N ILE A 30 -8.58 0.20 12.09
CA ILE A 30 -9.35 0.09 10.85
C ILE A 30 -10.78 0.63 11.07
N ASP A 31 -11.44 0.29 12.17
CA ASP A 31 -12.80 0.77 12.50
C ASP A 31 -12.89 2.30 12.48
N THR A 32 -11.87 2.99 13.00
CA THR A 32 -11.89 4.46 13.15
C THR A 32 -11.31 5.22 11.95
N ARG A 33 -10.59 4.55 11.05
CA ARG A 33 -9.81 5.23 9.99
C ARG A 33 -10.09 4.73 8.58
N TYR A 34 -10.66 3.55 8.42
CA TYR A 34 -10.95 3.00 7.09
C TYR A 34 -12.26 3.57 6.55
N CYS A 35 -12.21 4.12 5.34
CA CYS A 35 -13.31 4.94 4.80
C CYS A 35 -14.27 4.18 3.87
N TYR A 36 -13.97 2.93 3.53
CA TYR A 36 -14.66 2.20 2.45
C TYR A 36 -15.55 1.05 2.94
N PHE A 37 -15.90 1.02 4.22
CA PHE A 37 -16.79 -0.03 4.76
C PHE A 37 -18.15 -0.06 4.06
N ASP A 38 -18.81 1.10 3.97
CA ASP A 38 -20.14 1.22 3.36
C ASP A 38 -20.12 0.90 1.86
N GLU A 39 -19.08 1.35 1.15
CA GLU A 39 -18.93 1.10 -0.28
C GLU A 39 -18.76 -0.39 -0.60
N LYS A 40 -18.07 -1.12 0.29
CA LYS A 40 -17.74 -2.53 0.10
C LYS A 40 -18.72 -3.48 0.81
N ASP A 41 -19.76 -2.96 1.46
CA ASP A 41 -20.75 -3.73 2.24
C ASP A 41 -20.07 -4.66 3.26
N ILE A 42 -19.12 -4.11 4.04
CA ILE A 42 -18.33 -4.86 5.02
C ILE A 42 -18.96 -4.74 6.40
N ASP A 43 -19.40 -5.87 6.97
CA ASP A 43 -19.75 -5.96 8.40
C ASP A 43 -18.48 -6.10 9.26
N TRP A 44 -17.91 -4.95 9.63
CA TRP A 44 -16.65 -4.92 10.38
C TRP A 44 -16.77 -5.46 11.80
N GLN A 45 -17.94 -5.30 12.44
CA GLN A 45 -18.20 -5.88 13.75
C GLN A 45 -18.28 -7.40 13.67
N GLY A 46 -18.94 -7.94 12.64
CA GLY A 46 -19.00 -9.38 12.39
C GLY A 46 -17.61 -10.01 12.15
N VAL A 47 -16.69 -9.27 11.51
CA VAL A 47 -15.27 -9.69 11.39
C VAL A 47 -14.61 -9.84 12.75
N ARG A 48 -14.81 -8.87 13.66
CA ARG A 48 -14.30 -8.93 15.03
C ARG A 48 -14.80 -10.17 15.74
N ASP A 49 -16.11 -10.37 15.75
CA ASP A 49 -16.78 -11.42 16.50
C ASP A 49 -16.36 -12.82 16.01
N LYS A 50 -16.11 -12.95 14.71
CA LYS A 50 -15.62 -14.19 14.08
C LYS A 50 -14.17 -14.49 14.44
N LEU A 51 -13.30 -13.48 14.51
CA LEU A 51 -11.85 -13.67 14.61
C LEU A 51 -11.31 -13.55 16.04
N GLN A 52 -11.97 -12.82 16.94
CA GLN A 52 -11.55 -12.65 18.34
C GLN A 52 -11.26 -13.98 19.06
N PRO A 53 -12.08 -15.04 18.94
CA PRO A 53 -11.79 -16.31 19.60
C PRO A 53 -10.48 -16.95 19.14
N ARG A 54 -10.02 -16.68 17.91
CA ARG A 54 -8.71 -17.16 17.43
C ARG A 54 -7.58 -16.41 18.13
N ALA A 55 -7.71 -15.09 18.32
CA ALA A 55 -6.71 -14.30 19.06
C ALA A 55 -6.53 -14.80 20.49
N ASP A 56 -7.64 -15.17 21.15
CA ASP A 56 -7.63 -15.66 22.52
C ASP A 56 -6.86 -16.98 22.69
N ASN A 57 -6.77 -17.78 21.62
CA ASN A 57 -6.09 -19.07 21.61
C ASN A 57 -4.61 -19.00 21.16
N ILE A 58 -4.15 -17.84 20.69
CA ILE A 58 -2.76 -17.66 20.28
C ILE A 58 -1.87 -17.49 21.51
N ARG A 59 -0.77 -18.24 21.55
CA ARG A 59 0.21 -18.14 22.64
C ARG A 59 1.07 -16.89 22.48
N GLN A 60 1.45 -16.30 23.62
CA GLN A 60 2.44 -15.24 23.64
C GLN A 60 3.73 -15.69 22.92
N GLY A 61 4.22 -14.87 21.98
CA GLY A 61 5.43 -15.16 21.22
C GLY A 61 5.22 -15.95 19.92
N ASP A 62 4.00 -16.43 19.64
CA ASP A 62 3.69 -17.06 18.35
C ASP A 62 3.38 -16.00 17.28
N HIS A 63 4.45 -15.37 16.79
CA HIS A 63 4.33 -14.21 15.89
C HIS A 63 3.74 -14.57 14.53
N TRP A 64 3.96 -15.79 14.03
CA TRP A 64 3.38 -16.24 12.76
C TRP A 64 1.87 -16.46 12.88
N ALA A 65 1.41 -17.13 13.94
CA ALA A 65 -0.03 -17.31 14.14
C ALA A 65 -0.76 -15.97 14.30
N LEU A 66 -0.16 -15.02 15.05
CA LEU A 66 -0.70 -13.68 15.19
C LEU A 66 -0.70 -12.94 13.85
N PHE A 67 0.42 -12.95 13.13
CA PHE A 67 0.51 -12.29 11.82
C PHE A 67 -0.57 -12.79 10.86
N TYR A 68 -0.73 -14.11 10.67
CA TYR A 68 -1.75 -14.64 9.77
C TYR A 68 -3.18 -14.30 10.23
N LEU A 69 -3.46 -14.27 11.54
CA LEU A 69 -4.78 -13.85 12.02
C LEU A 69 -5.08 -12.38 11.70
N LEU A 70 -4.09 -11.51 11.86
CA LEU A 70 -4.24 -10.08 11.57
C LEU A 70 -4.31 -9.83 10.06
N SER A 71 -3.55 -10.60 9.26
CA SER A 71 -3.67 -10.60 7.80
C SER A 71 -5.08 -11.04 7.36
N ASP A 72 -5.61 -12.15 7.90
CA ASP A 72 -6.97 -12.62 7.63
C ASP A 72 -8.03 -11.53 7.94
N MET A 73 -7.81 -10.73 9.00
CA MET A 73 -8.66 -9.60 9.35
C MET A 73 -8.63 -8.53 8.24
N LEU A 74 -7.44 -8.15 7.76
CA LEU A 74 -7.30 -7.14 6.70
C LEU A 74 -7.78 -7.64 5.34
N ASP A 75 -7.66 -8.94 5.04
CA ASP A 75 -8.15 -9.53 3.79
C ASP A 75 -9.67 -9.41 3.64
N THR A 76 -10.41 -9.29 4.76
CA THR A 76 -11.86 -9.04 4.70
C THR A 76 -12.21 -7.69 4.09
N LEU A 77 -11.25 -6.74 4.06
CA LEU A 77 -11.41 -5.43 3.43
C LEU A 77 -11.35 -5.48 1.91
N ARG A 78 -10.82 -6.56 1.33
CA ARG A 78 -10.64 -6.74 -0.12
C ARG A 78 -9.96 -5.52 -0.74
N ASP A 79 -8.77 -5.20 -0.24
CA ASP A 79 -8.06 -3.97 -0.57
C ASP A 79 -6.54 -4.19 -0.64
N SER A 80 -5.95 -4.23 -1.84
CA SER A 80 -4.49 -4.39 -1.98
C SER A 80 -3.67 -3.22 -1.43
N HIS A 81 -4.30 -2.09 -1.11
CA HIS A 81 -3.60 -0.93 -0.55
C HIS A 81 -3.46 -1.01 0.97
N VAL A 82 -4.16 -1.93 1.64
CA VAL A 82 -4.07 -2.14 3.08
C VAL A 82 -3.17 -3.33 3.37
N ASN A 83 -2.04 -3.08 4.04
CA ASN A 83 -1.00 -4.07 4.27
C ASN A 83 -0.54 -4.02 5.74
N LEU A 84 -0.24 -5.17 6.33
CA LEU A 84 0.38 -5.31 7.65
C LEU A 84 1.87 -5.60 7.48
N TYR A 85 2.72 -4.75 8.06
CA TYR A 85 4.17 -4.90 7.97
C TYR A 85 4.75 -5.46 9.28
N THR A 86 5.59 -6.48 9.14
CA THR A 86 6.43 -7.01 10.22
C THR A 86 7.88 -7.12 9.75
N PRO A 87 8.86 -7.36 10.64
CA PRO A 87 10.25 -7.58 10.23
C PRO A 87 10.47 -8.83 9.36
N PHE A 88 9.53 -9.78 9.37
CA PHE A 88 9.69 -11.08 8.70
C PHE A 88 8.75 -11.28 7.51
N ASP A 89 7.65 -10.52 7.42
CA ASP A 89 6.70 -10.62 6.30
C ASP A 89 5.79 -9.39 6.17
N MET A 90 5.12 -9.27 5.01
CA MET A 90 4.12 -8.25 4.69
C MET A 90 2.83 -8.92 4.22
N SER A 91 1.71 -8.63 4.89
CA SER A 91 0.42 -9.09 4.40
C SER A 91 0.09 -8.37 3.09
N HIS A 92 -0.55 -9.06 2.17
CA HIS A 92 -1.06 -8.46 0.95
C HIS A 92 -2.37 -9.15 0.60
N TYR A 93 -3.37 -8.36 0.21
CA TYR A 93 -4.55 -8.89 -0.44
C TYR A 93 -4.28 -8.98 -1.94
N ASP A 94 -4.34 -10.18 -2.50
CA ASP A 94 -4.24 -10.39 -3.95
C ASP A 94 -5.53 -9.90 -4.62
N ASP A 95 -5.61 -8.59 -4.84
CA ASP A 95 -6.48 -8.02 -5.85
C ASP A 95 -6.11 -8.69 -7.15
N ARG A 96 -7.08 -9.34 -7.83
CA ARG A 96 -6.85 -10.05 -9.10
C ARG A 96 -6.52 -9.10 -10.25
N TYR A 97 -5.45 -8.33 -10.14
CA TYR A 97 -4.82 -7.58 -11.20
C TYR A 97 -4.47 -8.51 -12.38
N ALA A 98 -4.23 -9.80 -12.10
CA ALA A 98 -4.08 -10.84 -13.12
C ALA A 98 -5.33 -11.09 -13.98
N ASP A 99 -6.53 -10.73 -13.52
CA ASP A 99 -7.76 -10.81 -14.33
C ASP A 99 -7.81 -9.73 -15.43
N TYR A 100 -6.93 -8.71 -15.36
CA TYR A 100 -6.82 -7.66 -16.35
C TYR A 100 -5.65 -7.90 -17.31
N PRO A 101 -5.81 -7.62 -18.61
CA PRO A 101 -4.71 -7.74 -19.56
C PRO A 101 -3.58 -6.76 -19.22
N GLN A 102 -2.33 -7.20 -19.38
CA GLN A 102 -1.18 -6.29 -19.31
C GLN A 102 -1.18 -5.36 -20.52
N CYS A 103 -1.85 -4.20 -20.38
CA CYS A 103 -1.95 -3.15 -21.40
C CYS A 103 -0.66 -2.31 -21.54
N PHE A 104 0.46 -2.76 -21.00
CA PHE A 104 1.74 -2.06 -21.01
C PHE A 104 2.88 -3.05 -21.23
N SER A 105 3.82 -2.70 -22.11
CA SER A 105 5.04 -3.45 -22.34
C SER A 105 6.23 -2.50 -22.42
N SER A 106 7.17 -2.63 -21.48
CA SER A 106 8.42 -1.85 -21.49
C SER A 106 9.28 -2.19 -22.70
N SER A 107 9.31 -3.46 -23.11
CA SER A 107 10.07 -3.88 -24.28
C SER A 107 9.52 -3.25 -25.55
N LEU A 108 8.20 -3.15 -25.71
CA LEU A 108 7.61 -2.46 -26.85
C LEU A 108 8.05 -0.99 -26.93
N ILE A 109 8.12 -0.30 -25.77
CA ILE A 109 8.45 1.13 -25.71
C ILE A 109 9.94 1.38 -25.98
N PHE A 110 10.83 0.61 -25.35
CA PHE A 110 12.28 0.85 -25.40
C PHE A 110 13.01 0.08 -26.53
N HIS A 111 12.30 -0.74 -27.31
CA HIS A 111 12.81 -1.32 -28.55
C HIS A 111 12.19 -0.63 -29.79
N ASP A 112 12.42 -1.24 -30.96
CA ASP A 112 12.46 -0.69 -32.32
C ASP A 112 11.27 0.15 -32.83
N ASN A 113 10.21 0.36 -32.04
CA ASN A 113 8.97 0.99 -32.51
C ASN A 113 8.61 2.34 -31.86
N TYR A 114 9.19 2.69 -30.71
CA TYR A 114 8.86 3.95 -30.01
C TYR A 114 10.12 4.73 -29.58
N LEU A 115 10.54 4.60 -28.32
CA LEU A 115 11.67 5.35 -27.78
C LEU A 115 13.02 4.82 -28.26
N GLY A 116 13.11 3.53 -28.61
CA GLY A 116 14.37 2.91 -29.03
C GLY A 116 15.49 3.09 -27.99
N SER A 117 16.73 3.21 -28.48
CA SER A 117 17.93 3.42 -27.66
C SER A 117 18.41 4.87 -27.64
N ASP A 118 17.81 5.76 -28.43
CA ASP A 118 18.25 7.14 -28.67
C ASP A 118 17.32 8.20 -28.07
N TYR A 119 16.45 7.81 -27.12
CA TYR A 119 15.59 8.74 -26.38
C TYR A 119 16.38 9.69 -25.48
N HIS A 120 15.72 10.78 -25.10
CA HIS A 120 16.22 11.76 -24.15
C HIS A 120 15.68 11.51 -22.74
N ILE A 121 16.45 11.95 -21.74
CA ILE A 121 16.09 11.85 -20.32
C ILE A 121 16.06 13.25 -19.72
N ALA A 122 14.95 13.59 -19.06
CA ALA A 122 14.75 14.84 -18.35
C ALA A 122 14.14 14.58 -16.97
N GLY A 123 15.00 14.40 -15.96
CA GLY A 123 14.53 13.96 -14.63
C GLY A 123 13.88 12.58 -14.72
N GLY A 124 12.61 12.46 -14.32
CA GLY A 124 11.85 11.21 -14.43
C GLY A 124 11.25 10.91 -15.81
N LEU A 125 11.45 11.81 -16.79
CA LEU A 125 10.90 11.67 -18.15
C LEU A 125 11.86 10.93 -19.08
N TYR A 126 11.30 10.01 -19.86
CA TYR A 126 11.92 9.44 -21.06
C TYR A 126 11.13 9.93 -22.28
N TYR A 127 11.77 10.59 -23.24
CA TYR A 127 11.04 11.25 -24.32
C TYR A 127 11.79 11.29 -25.66
N GLN A 128 11.03 11.33 -26.76
CA GLN A 128 11.54 11.35 -28.14
C GLN A 128 10.45 11.90 -29.08
N TYR A 129 10.82 12.44 -30.24
CA TYR A 129 9.87 12.61 -31.35
C TYR A 129 9.71 11.29 -32.12
N LEU A 130 8.46 10.88 -32.31
CA LEU A 130 8.11 9.78 -33.21
C LEU A 130 7.77 10.37 -34.59
N ARG A 131 8.44 9.84 -35.64
CA ARG A 131 8.17 10.20 -37.05
C ARG A 131 8.07 11.72 -37.26
N ASP A 132 8.95 12.46 -36.60
CA ASP A 132 9.18 13.91 -36.69
C ASP A 132 7.97 14.83 -36.46
N SER A 133 6.86 14.31 -35.92
CA SER A 133 5.61 15.08 -35.77
C SER A 133 4.84 14.82 -34.47
N VAL A 134 5.20 13.78 -33.71
CA VAL A 134 4.53 13.41 -32.46
C VAL A 134 5.55 13.30 -31.33
N GLY A 135 5.43 14.14 -30.30
CA GLY A 135 6.23 13.99 -29.08
C GLY A 135 5.71 12.84 -28.23
N TYR A 136 6.56 11.85 -27.94
CA TYR A 136 6.25 10.78 -27.01
C TYR A 136 7.01 11.03 -25.70
N VAL A 137 6.28 11.00 -24.58
CA VAL A 137 6.83 11.19 -23.24
C VAL A 137 6.32 10.08 -22.34
N ARG A 138 7.24 9.36 -21.69
CA ARG A 138 6.95 8.39 -20.64
C ARG A 138 7.39 8.96 -19.29
N TYR A 139 6.45 9.04 -18.36
CA TYR A 139 6.70 9.34 -16.96
C TYR A 139 6.26 8.17 -16.10
N SER A 140 7.22 7.39 -15.60
CA SER A 140 6.92 6.10 -14.96
C SER A 140 6.69 6.15 -13.47
N SER A 141 7.00 7.27 -12.82
CA SER A 141 6.86 7.40 -11.37
C SER A 141 6.69 8.85 -10.99
N MET A 142 5.57 9.16 -10.32
CA MET A 142 5.31 10.47 -9.73
C MET A 142 6.22 10.79 -8.53
N ASN A 143 6.95 9.79 -8.01
CA ASN A 143 7.94 10.02 -6.95
C ASN A 143 9.24 10.63 -7.49
N THR A 144 9.47 10.59 -8.81
CA THR A 144 10.65 11.21 -9.42
C THR A 144 10.27 12.60 -9.92
N ALA A 145 10.72 13.64 -9.22
CA ALA A 145 10.37 15.01 -9.55
C ALA A 145 10.81 15.42 -10.97
N ILE A 146 10.01 16.29 -11.59
CA ILE A 146 10.35 17.02 -12.82
C ILE A 146 10.52 18.47 -12.42
N SER A 147 11.59 19.10 -12.90
CA SER A 147 11.89 20.51 -12.60
C SER A 147 12.20 21.26 -13.88
N VAL A 148 12.03 22.59 -13.86
CA VAL A 148 12.41 23.48 -14.98
C VAL A 148 13.86 23.27 -15.38
N ALA A 149 14.77 23.02 -14.42
CA ALA A 149 16.19 22.78 -14.71
C ALA A 149 16.44 21.51 -15.54
N ASN A 150 15.49 20.58 -15.57
CA ASN A 150 15.61 19.31 -16.30
C ASN A 150 14.91 19.36 -17.67
N ILE A 151 14.08 20.37 -17.94
CA ILE A 151 13.23 20.48 -19.15
C ILE A 151 13.48 21.78 -19.94
N ALA A 152 14.43 22.60 -19.51
CA ALA A 152 14.81 23.87 -20.13
C ALA A 152 16.00 23.73 -21.07
#